data_AF-A0A8R1I2X4-F1
#
_entry.id   AF-A0A8R1I2X4-F1
#
_cell.length_a   1.000
_cell.length_b   1.000
_cell.length_c   1.000
_cell.angle_alpha   90.00
_cell.angle_beta   90.00
_cell.angle_gamma   90.00
#
_symmetry.space_group_name_H-M   'P 1'
#
loop_
_entity.id
_entity.type
_entity.pdbx_description
1 polymer ?
#
loop_
_entity_poly.entity_id
_entity_poly.type
_entity_poly.pdbx_seq_one_letter_code
_entity_poly.pdbx_strand_id
1 'polypeptide(L)'
;MTTFYGLQGIPTDFTAAKLKSGSGENVIHILSSLADAALVHSGFQWQKMIPPKEEDEDTAVDEQDDDEESEEVEEDPSNFLDDDDDDHVVEIDLKAQGLVTESKTPLQGVLQSDTDAITWKQEVERVAPQLKITLRQDAKDWRLHLEQMISMHKNLDEKVEDVSPYLDTISKDIGKSLERISSREKSLNSQLSSQMSKFRRAMDTRAELREKYKAASVGVSSRTETLDRISEDIEQLKQQIEEQGAKSSDGAPLVKIKQAVSKLEEELQTMNVQIGVLEQSILNTYLRDHFNFSANLLNIL
;
A
#
# COMPACT_ATOMS: atom_id res chain seq x y z
N MET A 1 2.38 -31.20 -45.10
CA MET A 1 3.34 -30.95 -44.01
C MET A 1 4.25 -29.83 -44.50
N THR A 2 3.83 -28.58 -44.28
CA THR A 2 4.55 -27.40 -44.76
C THR A 2 4.52 -26.37 -43.64
N THR A 3 5.51 -26.43 -42.77
CA THR A 3 5.75 -25.47 -41.70
C THR A 3 6.33 -24.20 -42.33
N PHE A 4 5.59 -23.11 -42.19
CA PHE A 4 6.00 -21.78 -42.62
C PHE A 4 7.00 -21.25 -41.58
N TYR A 5 8.29 -21.22 -41.92
CA TYR A 5 9.30 -20.51 -41.15
C TYR A 5 9.15 -19.01 -41.40
N GLY A 6 8.20 -18.38 -40.70
CA GLY A 6 8.08 -16.93 -40.62
C GLY A 6 8.58 -16.44 -39.27
N LEU A 7 9.74 -15.78 -39.28
CA LEU A 7 10.26 -14.86 -38.26
C LEU A 7 10.40 -15.43 -36.83
N GLN A 8 11.64 -15.80 -36.49
CA GLN A 8 12.16 -16.04 -35.13
C GLN A 8 11.23 -16.76 -34.15
N GLY A 9 11.22 -18.10 -34.24
CA GLY A 9 11.10 -18.96 -33.04
C GLY A 9 9.75 -19.05 -32.34
N ILE A 10 8.68 -18.44 -32.84
CA ILE A 10 7.34 -18.58 -32.24
C ILE A 10 6.64 -19.80 -32.89
N PRO A 11 6.44 -20.92 -32.19
CA PRO A 11 5.71 -22.06 -32.72
C PRO A 11 4.24 -21.69 -32.90
N THR A 12 3.80 -21.54 -34.14
CA THR A 12 2.40 -21.25 -34.47
C THR A 12 1.75 -22.48 -35.10
N ASP A 13 0.76 -23.08 -34.42
CA ASP A 13 0.02 -24.26 -34.88
C ASP A 13 -1.21 -23.89 -35.73
N PHE A 14 -1.04 -22.94 -36.65
CA PHE A 14 -2.12 -22.49 -37.51
C PHE A 14 -1.62 -22.00 -38.87
N THR A 15 -2.49 -22.13 -39.89
CA THR A 15 -2.16 -21.75 -41.27
C THR A 15 -2.34 -20.24 -41.50
N ALA A 16 -1.55 -19.67 -42.41
CA ALA A 16 -1.57 -18.24 -42.73
C ALA A 16 -2.96 -17.70 -43.18
N ALA A 17 -3.84 -18.58 -43.66
CA ALA A 17 -5.23 -18.23 -43.99
C ALA A 17 -6.02 -17.70 -42.78
N LYS A 18 -5.72 -18.17 -41.56
CA LYS A 18 -6.37 -17.72 -40.32
C LYS A 18 -5.90 -16.34 -39.84
N LEU A 19 -4.82 -15.80 -40.41
CA LEU A 19 -4.33 -14.45 -40.12
C LEU A 19 -4.90 -13.40 -41.09
N LYS A 20 -5.53 -13.82 -42.19
CA LYS A 20 -6.05 -12.92 -43.23
C LYS A 20 -7.17 -11.99 -42.73
N SER A 21 -7.85 -12.37 -41.65
CA SER A 21 -8.91 -11.57 -41.03
C SER A 21 -8.39 -10.32 -40.30
N GLY A 22 -7.08 -10.19 -40.08
CA GLY A 22 -6.47 -9.05 -39.39
C GLY A 22 -6.86 -8.88 -37.91
N SER A 23 -7.75 -9.72 -37.41
CA SER A 23 -8.28 -9.71 -36.04
C SER A 23 -8.65 -11.13 -35.61
N GLY A 24 -8.59 -11.40 -34.31
CA GLY A 24 -8.90 -12.70 -33.72
C GLY A 24 -7.76 -13.29 -32.87
N GLU A 25 -8.06 -14.39 -32.19
CA GLU A 25 -7.18 -15.02 -31.19
C GLU A 25 -5.78 -15.33 -31.72
N ASN A 26 -5.67 -15.85 -32.95
CA ASN A 26 -4.38 -16.16 -33.57
C ASN A 26 -3.53 -14.91 -33.84
N VAL A 27 -4.16 -13.78 -34.17
CA VAL A 27 -3.46 -12.50 -34.40
C VAL A 27 -3.01 -11.90 -33.07
N ILE A 28 -3.86 -11.95 -32.04
CA ILE A 28 -3.54 -11.47 -30.68
C ILE A 28 -2.40 -12.29 -30.08
N HIS A 29 -2.40 -13.61 -30.26
CA HIS A 29 -1.33 -14.49 -29.77
C HIS A 29 0.04 -14.14 -30.38
N ILE A 30 0.09 -13.86 -31.68
CA ILE A 30 1.32 -13.40 -32.34
C ILE A 30 1.75 -12.05 -31.79
N LEU A 31 0.84 -11.08 -31.69
CA LEU A 31 1.15 -9.74 -31.19
C LEU A 31 1.65 -9.76 -29.74
N SER A 32 1.04 -10.57 -28.88
CA SER A 32 1.48 -10.75 -27.49
C SER A 32 2.88 -11.39 -27.44
N SER A 33 3.11 -12.44 -28.23
CA SER A 33 4.42 -13.12 -28.26
C SER A 33 5.52 -12.21 -28.81
N LEU A 34 5.19 -11.37 -29.80
CA LEU A 34 6.11 -10.39 -30.37
C LEU A 34 6.37 -9.23 -29.39
N ALA A 35 5.34 -8.78 -28.67
CA ALA A 35 5.49 -7.78 -27.61
C ALA A 35 6.39 -8.31 -26.48
N ASP A 36 6.20 -9.55 -26.05
CA ASP A 36 7.06 -10.18 -25.04
C ASP A 36 8.52 -10.31 -25.52
N ALA A 37 8.73 -10.73 -26.77
CA ALA A 37 10.07 -10.78 -27.36
C ALA A 37 10.72 -9.39 -27.48
N ALA A 38 9.93 -8.36 -27.81
CA ALA A 38 10.40 -6.98 -27.86
C ALA A 38 10.74 -6.44 -26.46
N LEU A 39 9.94 -6.77 -25.44
CA LEU A 39 10.21 -6.41 -24.04
C LEU A 39 11.47 -7.09 -23.51
N VAL A 40 11.73 -8.35 -23.90
CA VAL A 40 12.97 -9.05 -23.57
C VAL A 40 14.17 -8.41 -24.26
N HIS A 41 14.05 -8.04 -25.54
CA HIS A 41 15.13 -7.38 -26.29
C HIS A 41 15.42 -5.95 -25.80
N SER A 42 14.41 -5.24 -25.33
CA SER A 42 14.57 -3.90 -24.72
C SER A 42 15.12 -3.94 -23.28
N GLY A 43 15.33 -5.13 -22.71
CA GLY A 43 15.82 -5.29 -21.34
C GLY A 43 14.79 -4.87 -20.29
N PHE A 44 13.50 -4.84 -20.65
CA PHE A 44 12.45 -4.42 -19.75
C PHE A 44 12.36 -5.37 -18.54
N GLN A 45 12.48 -4.81 -17.35
CA GLN A 45 12.24 -5.52 -16.10
C GLN A 45 10.98 -4.97 -15.46
N TRP A 46 10.07 -5.86 -15.09
CA TRP A 46 8.92 -5.51 -14.26
C TRP A 46 9.44 -4.93 -12.94
N GLN A 47 9.25 -3.62 -12.76
CA GLN A 47 9.57 -2.99 -11.49
C GLN A 47 8.67 -3.61 -10.41
N LYS A 48 9.32 -4.13 -9.36
CA LYS A 48 8.61 -4.67 -8.20
C LYS A 48 7.78 -3.53 -7.61
N MET A 49 6.45 -3.67 -7.60
CA MET A 49 5.58 -2.76 -6.85
C MET A 49 6.14 -2.64 -5.43
N ILE A 50 6.60 -1.45 -5.08
CA ILE A 50 6.99 -1.11 -3.72
C ILE A 50 5.65 -0.83 -3.02
N PRO A 51 5.23 -1.69 -2.06
CA PRO A 51 4.08 -1.36 -1.24
C PRO A 51 4.36 -0.02 -0.55
N PRO A 52 3.40 0.91 -0.47
CA PRO A 52 3.60 2.12 0.31
C PRO A 52 4.06 1.70 1.70
N LYS A 53 5.19 2.28 2.17
CA LYS A 53 5.67 2.06 3.52
C LYS A 53 4.53 2.41 4.46
N GLU A 54 4.06 1.43 5.24
CA GLU A 54 3.29 1.73 6.44
C GLU A 54 4.21 2.60 7.29
N GLU A 55 3.81 3.86 7.51
CA GLU A 55 4.49 4.74 8.46
C GLU A 55 4.38 4.06 9.84
N ASP A 56 5.48 3.47 10.30
CA ASP A 56 5.64 3.19 11.72
C ASP A 56 5.62 4.55 12.44
N GLU A 57 4.48 4.91 13.02
CA GLU A 57 4.16 6.17 13.72
C GLU A 57 5.03 6.48 14.96
N ASP A 58 6.26 5.96 15.06
CA ASP A 58 7.14 6.09 16.24
C ASP A 58 8.46 6.85 15.98
N THR A 59 8.62 7.51 14.83
CA THR A 59 9.73 8.47 14.64
C THR A 59 9.23 9.90 14.76
N ALA A 60 9.59 10.54 15.87
CA ALA A 60 9.48 11.98 16.06
C ALA A 60 10.00 12.71 14.82
N VAL A 61 9.09 13.38 14.12
CA VAL A 61 9.35 14.28 13.00
C VAL A 61 10.24 15.42 13.50
N ASP A 62 11.52 15.37 13.14
CA ASP A 62 12.39 16.54 13.12
C ASP A 62 12.07 17.25 11.81
N GLU A 63 11.41 18.40 11.90
CA GLU A 63 11.17 19.28 10.75
C GLU A 63 12.51 19.81 10.25
N GLN A 64 12.98 19.30 9.11
CA GLN A 64 14.02 19.96 8.34
C GLN A 64 13.74 19.79 6.85
N ASP A 65 13.44 20.95 6.25
CA ASP A 65 13.61 21.36 4.86
C ASP A 65 14.08 20.28 3.88
N ASP A 66 13.24 19.97 2.89
CA ASP A 66 13.71 19.58 1.56
C ASP A 66 12.88 20.35 0.53
N ASP A 67 13.45 21.47 0.09
CA ASP A 67 13.17 22.12 -1.19
C ASP A 67 13.62 21.17 -2.31
N GLU A 68 12.71 20.44 -2.96
CA GLU A 68 13.02 19.74 -4.23
C GLU A 68 12.37 20.44 -5.43
N GLU A 69 13.27 21.04 -6.18
CA GLU A 69 13.18 21.72 -7.46
C GLU A 69 12.42 20.88 -8.51
N SER A 70 11.33 21.42 -9.06
CA SER A 70 10.58 20.79 -10.14
C SER A 70 11.34 20.91 -11.46
N GLU A 71 11.95 19.82 -11.93
CA GLU A 71 12.52 19.71 -13.28
C GLU A 71 11.43 19.83 -14.35
N GLU A 72 11.57 20.87 -15.16
CA GLU A 72 10.76 21.21 -16.34
C GLU A 72 11.12 20.25 -17.48
N VAL A 73 10.15 19.44 -17.94
CA VAL A 73 10.31 18.55 -19.10
C VAL A 73 9.91 19.30 -20.36
N GLU A 74 10.88 19.63 -21.22
CA GLU A 74 10.66 20.15 -22.56
C GLU A 74 10.00 19.08 -23.46
N GLU A 75 8.81 19.37 -23.99
CA GLU A 75 8.17 18.57 -25.04
C GLU A 75 8.70 18.98 -26.43
N ASP A 76 9.35 18.04 -27.13
CA ASP A 76 9.77 18.15 -28.53
C ASP A 76 8.60 17.81 -29.48
N PRO A 77 8.08 18.76 -30.30
CA PRO A 77 7.01 18.52 -31.24
C PRO A 77 7.58 18.25 -32.64
N SER A 78 8.23 17.09 -32.83
CA SER A 78 8.81 16.72 -34.12
C SER A 78 8.46 15.29 -34.52
N ASN A 79 7.17 15.00 -34.78
CA ASN A 79 6.80 13.82 -35.58
C ASN A 79 5.33 13.78 -36.09
N PHE A 80 4.90 14.82 -36.80
CA PHE A 80 3.71 14.71 -37.66
C PHE A 80 4.13 14.65 -39.14
N LEU A 81 4.27 13.40 -39.56
CA LEU A 81 4.12 12.81 -40.91
C LEU A 81 3.75 13.78 -42.04
N ASP A 82 4.67 13.89 -42.99
CA ASP A 82 4.49 14.40 -44.36
C ASP A 82 4.33 13.18 -45.28
N ASP A 83 3.13 12.96 -45.83
CA ASP A 83 2.89 12.06 -46.97
C ASP A 83 1.51 12.38 -47.56
N ASP A 84 1.45 13.32 -48.50
CA ASP A 84 0.28 13.53 -49.38
C ASP A 84 0.76 13.98 -50.78
N ASP A 85 1.40 13.05 -51.49
CA ASP A 85 1.64 13.14 -52.93
C ASP A 85 0.36 12.72 -53.68
N ASP A 86 -0.54 13.68 -53.98
CA ASP A 86 -1.64 13.47 -54.93
C ASP A 86 -1.85 14.70 -55.83
N ASP A 87 -0.92 14.87 -56.78
CA ASP A 87 -1.00 15.91 -57.82
C ASP A 87 -1.12 15.26 -59.21
N HIS A 88 -2.26 14.59 -59.46
CA HIS A 88 -2.65 14.15 -60.80
C HIS A 88 -3.59 15.17 -61.47
N VAL A 89 -3.02 16.29 -61.91
CA VAL A 89 -3.68 17.23 -62.83
C VAL A 89 -3.71 16.62 -64.24
N VAL A 90 -4.88 16.15 -64.67
CA VAL A 90 -5.12 15.73 -66.05
C VAL A 90 -5.35 16.97 -66.90
N GLU A 91 -4.30 17.47 -67.54
CA GLU A 91 -4.39 18.57 -68.50
C GLU A 91 -5.03 18.09 -69.81
N ILE A 92 -6.27 18.48 -70.06
CA ILE A 92 -6.98 18.21 -71.31
C ILE A 92 -6.46 19.20 -72.36
N ASP A 93 -5.63 18.74 -73.30
CA ASP A 93 -5.16 19.56 -74.42
C ASP A 93 -6.26 19.71 -75.49
N LEU A 94 -7.04 20.80 -75.38
CA LEU A 94 -8.08 21.15 -76.36
C LEU A 94 -7.54 21.48 -77.76
N LYS A 95 -6.21 21.69 -77.94
CA LYS A 95 -5.62 21.91 -79.27
C LYS A 95 -5.49 20.60 -80.06
N ALA A 96 -5.27 19.48 -79.39
CA ALA A 96 -5.16 18.16 -80.03
C ALA A 96 -6.49 17.68 -80.65
N GLN A 97 -7.63 18.19 -80.21
CA GLN A 97 -8.95 17.87 -80.77
C GLN A 97 -9.34 18.71 -82.00
N GLY A 98 -8.50 19.64 -82.46
CA GLY A 98 -8.76 20.41 -83.69
C GLY A 98 -9.95 21.37 -83.61
N LEU A 99 -10.45 21.69 -82.41
CA LEU A 99 -11.57 22.60 -82.20
C LEU A 99 -11.18 24.09 -82.17
N VAL A 100 -9.90 24.43 -82.32
CA VAL A 100 -9.43 25.82 -82.35
C VAL A 100 -8.93 26.18 -83.75
N THR A 101 -9.85 26.65 -84.61
CA THR A 101 -9.48 27.33 -85.85
C THR A 101 -9.17 28.79 -85.55
N GLU A 102 -7.88 29.17 -85.55
CA GLU A 102 -7.44 30.57 -85.49
C GLU A 102 -8.04 31.36 -86.65
N SER A 103 -9.14 32.05 -86.38
CA SER A 103 -9.89 32.83 -87.37
C SER A 103 -9.37 34.25 -87.38
N LYS A 104 -8.28 34.52 -88.11
CA LYS A 104 -7.83 35.88 -88.42
C LYS A 104 -8.63 36.47 -89.58
N THR A 105 -9.89 36.82 -89.34
CA THR A 105 -10.68 37.72 -90.19
C THR A 105 -11.67 38.51 -89.34
N PRO A 106 -11.80 39.83 -89.53
CA PRO A 106 -12.78 40.63 -88.79
C PRO A 106 -14.21 40.16 -89.13
N LEU A 107 -14.92 39.61 -88.14
CA LEU A 107 -16.36 39.34 -88.20
C LEU A 107 -17.12 40.67 -88.20
N GLN A 108 -17.33 41.30 -89.36
CA GLN A 108 -18.55 42.08 -89.64
C GLN A 108 -18.63 42.47 -91.12
N GLY A 109 -19.03 41.52 -91.96
CA GLY A 109 -19.73 41.82 -93.21
C GLY A 109 -21.13 41.26 -93.08
N VAL A 110 -22.17 42.03 -93.38
CA VAL A 110 -23.53 41.51 -93.46
C VAL A 110 -23.51 40.37 -94.49
N LEU A 111 -23.58 39.10 -94.04
CA LEU A 111 -23.76 37.95 -94.91
C LEU A 111 -25.16 38.04 -95.50
N GLN A 112 -25.28 38.67 -96.66
CA GLN A 112 -26.49 38.60 -97.46
C GLN A 112 -26.52 37.20 -98.08
N SER A 113 -27.50 36.38 -97.68
CA SER A 113 -27.62 35.00 -98.13
C SER A 113 -28.31 34.95 -99.50
N ASP A 114 -27.56 34.71 -100.56
CA ASP A 114 -28.10 34.36 -101.89
C ASP A 114 -28.46 32.85 -101.95
N THR A 115 -28.91 32.27 -100.83
CA THR A 115 -29.24 30.84 -100.75
C THR A 115 -30.72 30.62 -101.03
N ASP A 116 -31.01 29.95 -102.15
CA ASP A 116 -32.35 29.53 -102.55
C ASP A 116 -32.99 28.60 -101.51
N ALA A 117 -34.26 28.84 -101.17
CA ALA A 117 -34.99 28.14 -100.11
C ALA A 117 -35.02 26.61 -100.32
N ILE A 118 -34.96 26.18 -101.58
CA ILE A 118 -34.92 24.76 -101.97
C ILE A 118 -33.57 24.15 -101.64
N THR A 119 -32.46 24.84 -101.96
CA THR A 119 -31.10 24.38 -101.64
C THR A 119 -30.86 24.32 -100.12
N TRP A 120 -31.42 25.28 -99.38
CA TRP A 120 -31.35 25.27 -97.91
C TRP A 120 -32.14 24.09 -97.31
N LYS A 121 -33.34 23.81 -97.83
CA LYS A 121 -34.15 22.67 -97.36
C LYS A 121 -33.47 21.33 -97.62
N GLN A 122 -32.85 21.16 -98.78
CA GLN A 122 -32.08 19.95 -99.10
C GLN A 122 -30.88 19.77 -98.18
N GLU A 123 -30.20 20.87 -97.84
CA GLU A 123 -29.09 20.84 -96.90
C GLU A 123 -29.55 20.52 -95.47
N VAL A 124 -30.70 21.04 -95.04
CA VAL A 124 -31.32 20.68 -93.77
C VAL A 124 -31.72 19.21 -93.74
N GLU A 125 -32.32 18.67 -94.81
CA GLU A 125 -32.67 17.25 -94.90
C GLU A 125 -31.42 16.35 -94.91
N ARG A 126 -30.31 16.82 -95.51
CA ARG A 126 -29.02 16.13 -95.51
C ARG A 126 -28.37 16.11 -94.13
N VAL A 127 -28.44 17.21 -93.39
CA VAL A 127 -27.76 17.40 -92.09
C VAL A 127 -28.64 16.95 -90.92
N ALA A 128 -29.97 16.92 -91.05
CA ALA A 128 -30.90 16.43 -90.03
C ALA A 128 -30.57 15.02 -89.47
N PRO A 129 -30.25 14.00 -90.28
CA PRO A 129 -29.83 12.70 -89.75
C PRO A 129 -28.44 12.74 -89.08
N GLN A 130 -27.56 13.70 -89.44
CA GLN A 130 -26.26 13.90 -88.80
C GLN A 130 -26.38 14.63 -87.45
N LEU A 131 -27.42 15.44 -87.28
CA LEU A 131 -27.78 16.10 -86.01
C LEU A 131 -28.65 15.23 -85.10
N LYS A 132 -29.12 14.08 -85.60
CA LYS A 132 -29.84 13.11 -84.79
C LYS A 132 -28.85 12.41 -83.87
N ILE A 133 -28.54 13.07 -82.75
CA ILE A 133 -27.74 12.53 -81.66
C ILE A 133 -28.51 11.35 -81.08
N THR A 134 -28.22 10.14 -81.55
CA THR A 134 -28.63 8.93 -80.86
C THR A 134 -27.75 8.83 -79.63
N LEU A 135 -28.27 9.27 -78.48
CA LEU A 135 -27.65 9.04 -77.19
C LEU A 135 -27.61 7.52 -76.96
N ARG A 136 -26.55 6.85 -77.42
CA ARG A 136 -26.30 5.47 -77.02
C ARG A 136 -26.02 5.54 -75.53
N GLN A 137 -26.72 4.72 -74.74
CA GLN A 137 -26.38 4.48 -73.33
C GLN A 137 -24.97 3.89 -73.31
N ASP A 138 -23.97 4.76 -73.20
CA ASP A 138 -22.57 4.39 -73.04
C ASP A 138 -22.28 4.30 -71.54
N ALA A 139 -21.48 3.32 -71.12
CA ALA A 139 -21.12 3.10 -69.72
C ALA A 139 -20.29 4.26 -69.12
N LYS A 140 -19.95 5.26 -69.93
CA LYS A 140 -19.31 6.52 -69.56
C LYS A 140 -20.30 7.67 -69.36
N ASP A 141 -21.60 7.39 -69.36
CA ASP A 141 -22.60 8.41 -69.08
C ASP A 141 -22.53 8.78 -67.59
N TRP A 142 -21.93 9.93 -67.31
CA TRP A 142 -21.84 10.50 -65.97
C TRP A 142 -23.24 10.66 -65.33
N ARG A 143 -24.30 10.73 -66.12
CA ARG A 143 -25.68 10.78 -65.63
C ARG A 143 -26.09 9.47 -64.98
N LEU A 144 -25.67 8.33 -65.53
CA LEU A 144 -25.90 7.01 -64.94
C LEU A 144 -25.15 6.87 -63.61
N HIS A 145 -23.91 7.35 -63.54
CA HIS A 145 -23.13 7.36 -62.29
C HIS A 145 -23.73 8.32 -61.25
N LEU A 146 -24.23 9.48 -61.66
CA LEU A 146 -24.92 10.41 -60.79
C LEU A 146 -26.22 9.80 -60.23
N GLU A 147 -27.00 9.13 -61.08
CA GLU A 147 -28.22 8.43 -60.67
C GLU A 147 -27.92 7.25 -59.73
N GLN A 148 -26.85 6.49 -59.99
CA GLN A 148 -26.34 5.45 -59.09
C GLN A 148 -25.91 6.04 -57.73
N MET A 149 -25.18 7.15 -57.73
CA MET A 149 -24.71 7.82 -56.51
C MET A 149 -25.88 8.36 -55.68
N ILE A 150 -26.89 8.96 -56.32
CA ILE A 150 -28.12 9.40 -55.65
C ILE A 150 -28.85 8.18 -55.04
N SER A 151 -28.94 7.07 -55.77
CA SER A 151 -29.55 5.84 -55.26
C SER A 151 -28.77 5.26 -54.07
N MET A 152 -27.45 5.26 -54.12
CA MET A 152 -26.59 4.79 -53.02
C MET A 152 -26.71 5.70 -51.80
N HIS A 153 -26.71 7.02 -52.01
CA HIS A 153 -26.88 7.99 -50.95
C HIS A 153 -28.23 7.83 -50.25
N LYS A 154 -29.32 7.64 -51.02
CA LYS A 154 -30.63 7.34 -50.45
C LYS A 154 -30.64 6.04 -49.65
N ASN A 155 -29.98 4.98 -50.15
CA ASN A 155 -29.88 3.72 -49.42
C ASN A 155 -29.06 3.87 -48.12
N LEU A 156 -27.99 4.67 -48.17
CA LEU A 156 -27.19 5.00 -47.00
C LEU A 156 -28.02 5.76 -45.96
N ASP A 157 -28.80 6.75 -46.37
CA ASP A 157 -29.68 7.50 -45.47
C ASP A 157 -30.72 6.58 -44.82
N GLU A 158 -31.36 5.70 -45.59
CA GLU A 158 -32.28 4.70 -45.05
C GLU A 158 -31.59 3.79 -44.02
N LYS A 159 -30.34 3.37 -44.27
CA LYS A 159 -29.59 2.53 -43.33
C LYS A 159 -29.10 3.30 -42.10
N VAL A 160 -28.74 4.57 -42.25
CA VAL A 160 -28.38 5.43 -41.11
C VAL A 160 -29.61 5.68 -40.25
N GLU A 161 -30.76 5.95 -40.84
CA GLU A 161 -32.03 6.10 -40.14
C GLU A 161 -32.46 4.80 -39.44
N ASP A 162 -32.22 3.63 -40.07
CA ASP A 162 -32.43 2.32 -39.46
C ASP A 162 -31.53 2.11 -38.23
N VAL A 163 -30.23 2.44 -38.29
CA VAL A 163 -29.22 2.11 -37.25
C VAL A 163 -29.17 3.13 -36.11
N SER A 164 -29.38 4.42 -36.40
CA SER A 164 -29.37 5.52 -35.43
C SER A 164 -30.19 5.26 -34.15
N PRO A 165 -31.46 4.77 -34.21
CA PRO A 165 -32.24 4.50 -33.00
C PRO A 165 -31.67 3.34 -32.16
N TYR A 166 -31.04 2.33 -32.78
CA TYR A 166 -30.38 1.26 -32.03
C TYR A 166 -29.18 1.79 -31.27
N LEU A 167 -28.36 2.65 -31.91
CA LEU A 167 -27.21 3.27 -31.26
C LEU A 167 -27.65 4.20 -30.11
N ASP A 168 -28.69 4.99 -30.30
CA ASP A 168 -29.27 5.86 -29.26
C ASP A 168 -29.83 5.04 -28.09
N THR A 169 -30.49 3.91 -28.37
CA THR A 169 -30.98 2.99 -27.34
C THR A 169 -29.83 2.40 -26.53
N ILE A 170 -28.77 1.91 -27.20
CA ILE A 170 -27.58 1.37 -26.53
C ILE A 170 -26.89 2.45 -25.69
N SER A 171 -26.73 3.66 -26.22
CA SER A 171 -26.16 4.80 -25.50
C SER A 171 -26.95 5.11 -24.22
N LYS A 172 -28.28 5.17 -24.32
CA LYS A 172 -29.17 5.38 -23.17
C LYS A 172 -29.08 4.25 -22.15
N ASP A 173 -29.02 3.00 -22.60
CA ASP A 173 -28.95 1.85 -21.69
C ASP A 173 -27.58 1.75 -21.00
N ILE A 174 -26.50 2.06 -21.71
CA ILE A 174 -25.17 2.23 -21.11
C ILE A 174 -25.21 3.37 -20.07
N GLY A 175 -25.81 4.52 -20.41
CA GLY A 175 -25.98 5.64 -19.48
C GLY A 175 -26.70 5.25 -18.19
N LYS A 176 -27.86 4.57 -18.30
CA LYS A 176 -28.59 4.03 -17.13
C LYS A 176 -27.77 3.02 -16.34
N SER A 177 -27.02 2.16 -17.01
CA SER A 177 -26.16 1.17 -16.34
C SER A 177 -25.04 1.85 -15.55
N LEU A 178 -24.44 2.91 -16.10
CA LEU A 178 -23.41 3.70 -15.45
C LEU A 178 -23.96 4.46 -14.23
N GLU A 179 -25.14 5.07 -14.34
CA GLU A 179 -25.81 5.70 -13.20
C GLU A 179 -26.13 4.68 -12.08
N ARG A 180 -26.56 3.48 -12.46
CA ARG A 180 -26.80 2.38 -11.51
C ARG A 180 -25.51 1.92 -10.84
N ILE A 181 -24.40 1.83 -11.58
CA ILE A 181 -23.09 1.50 -11.03
C ILE A 181 -22.64 2.61 -10.06
N SER A 182 -22.68 3.87 -10.49
CA SER A 182 -22.29 5.03 -9.66
C SER A 182 -23.11 5.13 -8.36
N SER A 183 -24.43 4.91 -8.43
CA SER A 183 -25.27 4.90 -7.23
C SER A 183 -24.95 3.72 -6.31
N ARG A 184 -24.62 2.54 -6.87
CA ARG A 184 -24.21 1.38 -6.09
C ARG A 184 -22.85 1.60 -5.43
N GLU A 185 -21.88 2.18 -6.14
CA GLU A 185 -20.57 2.54 -5.62
C GLU A 185 -20.67 3.56 -4.48
N LYS A 186 -21.47 4.61 -4.65
CA LYS A 186 -21.74 5.58 -3.58
C LYS A 186 -22.31 4.92 -2.32
N SER A 187 -23.27 4.01 -2.50
CA SER A 187 -23.86 3.25 -1.38
C SER A 187 -22.84 2.33 -0.72
N LEU A 188 -22.03 1.62 -1.51
CA LEU A 188 -20.97 0.73 -1.02
C LEU A 188 -19.91 1.52 -0.24
N ASN A 189 -19.44 2.64 -0.78
CA ASN A 189 -18.45 3.50 -0.14
C ASN A 189 -18.97 4.11 1.16
N SER A 190 -20.25 4.52 1.20
CA SER A 190 -20.90 4.98 2.44
C SER A 190 -20.97 3.87 3.50
N GLN A 191 -21.32 2.64 3.10
CA GLN A 191 -21.35 1.50 4.02
C GLN A 191 -19.94 1.14 4.51
N LEU A 192 -18.96 1.08 3.61
CA LEU A 192 -17.57 0.72 3.93
C LEU A 192 -16.92 1.78 4.82
N SER A 193 -17.09 3.06 4.52
CA SER A 193 -16.59 4.15 5.37
C SER A 193 -17.19 4.10 6.78
N SER A 194 -18.48 3.79 6.91
CA SER A 194 -19.12 3.57 8.22
C SER A 194 -18.49 2.40 8.99
N GLN A 195 -18.25 1.27 8.32
CA GLN A 195 -17.59 0.12 8.94
C GLN A 195 -16.13 0.41 9.30
N MET A 196 -15.40 1.12 8.44
CA MET A 196 -14.02 1.52 8.68
C MET A 196 -13.91 2.43 9.90
N SER A 197 -14.85 3.37 10.06
CA SER A 197 -14.93 4.23 11.25
C SER A 197 -15.18 3.41 12.53
N LYS A 198 -16.07 2.41 12.48
CA LYS A 198 -16.30 1.50 13.62
C LYS A 198 -15.06 0.67 13.94
N PHE A 199 -14.37 0.17 12.91
CA PHE A 199 -13.14 -0.61 13.07
C PHE A 199 -12.02 0.22 13.69
N ARG A 200 -11.81 1.47 13.24
CA ARG A 200 -10.86 2.41 13.84
C ARG A 200 -11.17 2.65 15.31
N ARG A 201 -12.42 2.99 15.66
CA ARG A 201 -12.84 3.15 17.06
C ARG A 201 -12.62 1.90 17.91
N ALA A 202 -12.88 0.71 17.35
CA ALA A 202 -12.62 -0.55 18.04
C ALA A 202 -11.12 -0.80 18.26
N MET A 203 -10.26 -0.41 17.30
CA MET A 203 -8.81 -0.45 17.46
C MET A 203 -8.32 0.52 18.53
N ASP A 204 -8.79 1.77 18.51
CA ASP A 204 -8.41 2.79 19.50
C ASP A 204 -8.78 2.35 20.92
N THR A 205 -10.03 1.90 21.11
CA THR A 205 -10.50 1.39 22.41
C THR A 205 -9.74 0.14 22.86
N ARG A 206 -9.34 -0.74 21.93
CA ARG A 206 -8.48 -1.89 22.25
C ARG A 206 -7.08 -1.45 22.67
N ALA A 207 -6.50 -0.47 22.01
CA ALA A 207 -5.19 0.09 22.38
C ALA A 207 -5.25 0.71 23.78
N GLU A 208 -6.26 1.53 24.05
CA GLU A 208 -6.49 2.15 25.36
C GLU A 208 -6.68 1.09 26.47
N LEU A 209 -7.49 0.06 26.23
CA LEU A 209 -7.69 -1.05 27.19
C LEU A 209 -6.40 -1.84 27.43
N ARG A 210 -5.60 -2.07 26.38
CA ARG A 210 -4.32 -2.77 26.49
C ARG A 210 -3.33 -1.97 27.32
N GLU A 211 -3.28 -0.66 27.16
CA GLU A 211 -2.45 0.23 27.96
C GLU A 211 -2.90 0.24 29.43
N LYS A 212 -4.21 0.40 29.68
CA LYS A 212 -4.78 0.32 31.04
C LYS A 212 -4.48 -1.03 31.71
N TYR A 213 -4.59 -2.13 30.97
CA TYR A 213 -4.24 -3.46 31.47
C TYR A 213 -2.75 -3.58 31.79
N LYS A 214 -1.87 -3.07 30.91
CA LYS A 214 -0.42 -3.06 31.13
C LYS A 214 -0.07 -2.26 32.38
N ALA A 215 -0.63 -1.06 32.54
CA ALA A 215 -0.44 -0.22 33.72
C ALA A 215 -0.94 -0.91 35.01
N ALA A 216 -2.13 -1.53 34.97
CA ALA A 216 -2.66 -2.29 36.10
C ALA A 216 -1.79 -3.52 36.43
N SER A 217 -1.31 -4.25 35.42
CA SER A 217 -0.43 -5.41 35.59
C SER A 217 0.90 -5.03 36.25
N VAL A 218 1.52 -3.91 35.83
CA VAL A 218 2.71 -3.36 36.48
C VAL A 218 2.41 -2.98 37.93
N GLY A 219 1.26 -2.33 38.18
CA GLY A 219 0.83 -1.98 39.54
C GLY A 219 0.54 -3.18 40.44
N VAL A 220 0.05 -4.30 39.89
CA VAL A 220 -0.10 -5.55 40.63
C VAL A 220 1.25 -6.15 40.95
N SER A 221 2.17 -6.21 39.97
CA SER A 221 3.52 -6.75 40.18
C SER A 221 4.28 -5.98 41.26
N SER A 222 4.22 -4.65 41.26
CA SER A 222 4.89 -3.85 42.30
C SER A 222 4.27 -4.06 43.68
N ARG A 223 2.94 -4.17 43.77
CA ARG A 223 2.27 -4.50 45.04
C ARG A 223 2.62 -5.90 45.54
N THR A 224 2.69 -6.89 44.66
CA THR A 224 3.14 -8.24 45.00
C THR A 224 4.58 -8.20 45.53
N GLU A 225 5.49 -7.50 44.87
CA GLU A 225 6.87 -7.34 45.33
C GLU A 225 6.95 -6.65 46.70
N THR A 226 6.15 -5.61 46.94
CA THR A 226 6.09 -4.99 48.29
C THR A 226 5.52 -5.92 49.35
N LEU A 227 4.56 -6.76 49.00
CA LEU A 227 3.95 -7.74 49.92
C LEU A 227 4.97 -8.83 50.28
N ASP A 228 5.71 -9.33 49.29
CA ASP A 228 6.79 -10.31 49.50
C ASP A 228 7.86 -9.73 50.42
N ARG A 229 8.28 -8.47 50.19
CA ARG A 229 9.23 -7.77 51.05
C ARG A 229 8.73 -7.61 52.49
N ILE A 230 7.48 -7.17 52.68
CA ILE A 230 6.89 -7.06 54.03
C ILE A 230 6.78 -8.44 54.69
N SER A 231 6.49 -9.50 53.93
CA SER A 231 6.44 -10.87 54.45
C SER A 231 7.81 -11.36 54.91
N GLU A 232 8.87 -11.03 54.16
CA GLU A 232 10.24 -11.31 54.54
C GLU A 232 10.63 -10.53 55.81
N ASP A 233 10.30 -9.24 55.89
CA ASP A 233 10.54 -8.41 57.07
C ASP A 233 9.81 -8.98 58.31
N ILE A 234 8.59 -9.49 58.14
CA ILE A 234 7.83 -10.15 59.21
C ILE A 234 8.51 -11.45 59.65
N GLU A 235 8.98 -12.29 58.73
CA GLU A 235 9.66 -13.54 59.11
C GLU A 235 11.01 -13.26 59.79
N GLN A 236 11.75 -12.24 59.33
CA GLN A 236 12.97 -11.78 60.00
C GLN A 236 12.66 -11.27 61.43
N LEU A 237 11.62 -10.46 61.60
CA LEU A 237 11.21 -9.96 62.91
C LEU A 237 10.76 -11.09 63.83
N LYS A 238 10.02 -12.06 63.30
CA LYS A 238 9.61 -13.27 64.02
C LYS A 238 10.82 -14.10 64.46
N GLN A 239 11.82 -14.27 63.59
CA GLN A 239 13.07 -14.95 63.94
C GLN A 239 13.83 -14.20 65.04
N GLN A 240 13.91 -12.87 64.97
CA GLN A 240 14.53 -12.05 66.03
C GLN A 240 13.77 -12.17 67.36
N ILE A 241 12.43 -12.18 67.34
CA ILE A 241 11.61 -12.38 68.53
C ILE A 241 11.83 -13.78 69.10
N GLU A 242 11.91 -14.82 68.27
CA GLU A 242 12.18 -16.18 68.72
C GLU A 242 13.59 -16.31 69.31
N GLU A 243 14.58 -15.65 68.72
CA GLU A 243 15.96 -15.62 69.23
C GLU A 243 16.07 -14.84 70.54
N GLN A 244 15.38 -13.70 70.67
CA GLN A 244 15.26 -12.98 71.94
C GLN A 244 14.41 -13.72 72.97
N GLY A 245 13.38 -14.42 72.53
CA GLY A 245 12.55 -15.31 73.34
C GLY A 245 13.39 -16.45 73.91
N ALA A 246 14.23 -17.08 73.09
CA ALA A 246 15.19 -18.08 73.53
C ALA A 246 16.22 -17.48 74.49
N LYS A 247 16.78 -16.29 74.21
CA LYS A 247 17.73 -15.61 75.11
C LYS A 247 17.12 -15.15 76.43
N SER A 248 15.83 -14.78 76.44
CA SER A 248 15.12 -14.34 77.65
C SER A 248 14.50 -15.50 78.44
N SER A 249 14.13 -16.58 77.76
CA SER A 249 13.74 -17.86 78.36
C SER A 249 14.95 -18.68 78.80
N ASP A 250 16.15 -18.38 78.30
CA ASP A 250 17.39 -18.93 78.81
C ASP A 250 17.60 -18.37 80.22
N GLY A 251 17.10 -19.10 81.21
CA GLY A 251 17.33 -18.80 82.62
C GLY A 251 18.80 -18.91 83.02
N ALA A 252 19.74 -19.24 82.13
CA ALA A 252 21.17 -19.35 82.43
C ALA A 252 21.77 -18.12 83.13
N PRO A 253 21.45 -16.86 82.79
CA PRO A 253 21.93 -15.70 83.55
C PRO A 253 21.40 -15.73 85.00
N LEU A 254 20.13 -16.08 85.18
CA LEU A 254 19.50 -16.20 86.48
C LEU A 254 20.11 -17.34 87.31
N VAL A 255 20.39 -18.48 86.67
CA VAL A 255 21.07 -19.63 87.27
C VAL A 255 22.52 -19.30 87.63
N LYS A 256 23.26 -18.57 86.79
CA LYS A 256 24.61 -18.09 87.10
C LYS A 256 24.63 -17.15 88.31
N ILE A 257 23.67 -16.21 88.38
CA ILE A 257 23.52 -15.35 89.56
C ILE A 257 23.21 -16.19 90.79
N LYS A 258 22.28 -17.15 90.70
CA LYS A 258 21.95 -18.06 91.81
C LYS A 258 23.16 -18.88 92.27
N GLN A 259 23.96 -19.41 91.36
CA GLN A 259 25.19 -20.15 91.68
C GLN A 259 26.23 -19.25 92.35
N ALA A 260 26.43 -18.03 91.87
CA ALA A 260 27.34 -17.06 92.50
C ALA A 260 26.89 -16.71 93.92
N VAL A 261 25.58 -16.54 94.15
CA VAL A 261 25.00 -16.31 95.48
C VAL A 261 25.25 -17.50 96.40
N SER A 262 24.96 -18.74 95.97
CA SER A 262 25.25 -19.94 96.78
C SER A 262 26.72 -20.08 97.13
N LYS A 263 27.63 -19.78 96.18
CA LYS A 263 29.07 -19.83 96.43
C LYS A 263 29.49 -18.80 97.47
N LEU A 264 28.96 -17.57 97.38
CA LEU A 264 29.20 -16.55 98.39
C LEU A 264 28.70 -16.98 99.77
N GLU A 265 27.55 -17.65 99.86
CA GLU A 265 27.03 -18.20 101.12
C GLU A 265 27.96 -19.27 101.72
N GLU A 266 28.50 -20.19 100.90
CA GLU A 266 29.49 -21.19 101.34
C GLU A 266 30.81 -20.55 101.81
N GLU A 267 31.31 -19.57 101.07
CA GLU A 267 32.52 -18.81 101.45
C GLU A 267 32.30 -18.07 102.78
N LEU A 268 31.10 -17.51 103.01
CA LEU A 268 30.72 -16.82 104.24
C LEU A 268 30.62 -17.79 105.43
N GLN A 269 30.06 -19.00 105.22
CA GLN A 269 30.09 -20.05 106.25
C GLN A 269 31.50 -20.48 106.59
N THR A 270 32.35 -20.69 105.59
CA THR A 270 33.75 -21.08 105.79
C THR A 270 34.51 -20.00 106.58
N MET A 271 34.30 -18.73 106.22
CA MET A 271 34.88 -17.60 106.93
C MET A 271 34.37 -17.51 108.38
N ASN A 272 33.08 -17.75 108.62
CA ASN A 272 32.53 -17.78 109.99
C ASN A 272 33.15 -18.89 110.84
N VAL A 273 33.37 -20.09 110.28
CA VAL A 273 34.06 -21.18 111.00
C VAL A 273 35.52 -20.79 111.30
N GLN A 274 36.22 -20.19 110.32
CA GLN A 274 37.58 -19.71 110.52
C GLN A 274 37.64 -18.63 111.61
N ILE A 275 36.72 -17.66 111.60
CA ILE A 275 36.58 -16.65 112.64
C ILE A 275 36.35 -17.32 114.00
N GLY A 276 35.43 -18.28 114.12
CA GLY A 276 35.18 -18.99 115.37
C GLY A 276 36.38 -19.78 115.89
N VAL A 277 37.16 -20.41 115.01
CA VAL A 277 38.41 -21.09 115.39
C VAL A 277 39.48 -20.09 115.84
N LEU A 278 39.60 -18.95 115.15
CA LEU A 278 40.52 -17.87 115.54
C LEU A 278 40.12 -17.26 116.89
N GLU A 279 38.83 -17.01 117.11
CA GLU A 279 38.28 -16.55 118.39
C GLU A 279 38.58 -17.55 119.50
N GLN A 280 38.35 -18.84 119.29
CA GLN A 280 38.68 -19.89 120.27
C GLN A 280 40.19 -19.99 120.51
N SER A 281 41.01 -19.86 119.47
CA SER A 281 42.46 -19.86 119.59
C SER A 281 42.94 -18.67 120.43
N ILE A 282 42.41 -17.47 120.17
CA ILE A 282 42.72 -16.26 120.94
C ILE A 282 42.28 -16.43 122.40
N LEU A 283 41.06 -16.93 122.63
CA LEU A 283 40.51 -17.16 123.96
C LEU A 283 41.33 -18.20 124.73
N ASN A 284 41.78 -19.27 124.07
CA ASN A 284 42.65 -20.28 124.66
C ASN A 284 44.05 -19.73 124.95
N THR A 285 44.63 -18.90 124.07
CA THR A 285 45.89 -18.21 124.38
C THR A 285 45.74 -17.27 125.56
N TYR A 286 44.64 -16.53 125.65
CA TYR A 286 44.35 -15.64 126.78
C TYR A 286 44.18 -16.44 128.09
N LEU A 287 43.42 -17.54 128.07
CA LEU A 287 43.27 -18.43 129.23
C LEU A 287 44.59 -19.09 129.62
N ARG A 288 45.40 -19.51 128.65
CA ARG A 288 46.72 -20.11 128.89
C ARG A 288 47.71 -19.10 129.46
N ASP A 289 47.70 -17.86 128.98
CA ASP A 289 48.51 -16.77 129.54
C ASP A 289 48.05 -16.44 130.96
N HIS A 290 46.74 -16.41 131.21
CA HIS A 290 46.18 -16.19 132.55
C HIS A 290 46.48 -17.37 133.51
N PHE A 291 46.49 -18.61 133.02
CA PHE A 291 46.89 -19.80 133.78
C PHE A 291 48.40 -19.82 134.05
N ASN A 292 49.24 -19.47 133.07
CA ASN A 292 50.68 -19.34 133.28
C ASN A 292 51.01 -18.22 134.26
N PHE A 293 50.25 -17.12 134.22
CA PHE A 293 50.38 -16.03 135.19
C PHE A 293 49.97 -16.47 136.60
N SER A 294 48.86 -17.21 136.76
CA SER A 294 48.46 -17.75 138.07
C SER A 294 49.38 -18.87 138.57
N ALA A 295 49.93 -19.71 137.70
CA ALA A 295 50.92 -20.73 138.05
C ALA A 295 52.27 -20.13 138.46
N ASN A 296 52.71 -19.04 137.81
CA ASN A 296 53.89 -18.29 138.25
C ASN A 296 53.68 -17.59 139.60
N LEU A 297 52.46 -17.13 139.91
CA LEU A 297 52.12 -16.60 141.24
C LEU A 297 52.14 -17.67 142.34
N LEU A 298 51.82 -18.93 142.01
CA LEU A 298 51.84 -20.05 142.95
C LEU A 298 53.25 -20.65 143.15
N ASN A 299 54.21 -20.37 142.25
CA ASN A 299 55.62 -20.75 142.38
C ASN A 299 56.48 -19.69 143.12
N ILE A 300 55.86 -18.60 143.57
CA ILE A 300 56.50 -17.49 144.32
C ILE A 300 56.06 -17.47 145.80
N LEU A 301 55.23 -18.44 146.24
CA LEU A 301 54.85 -18.68 147.64
C LEU A 301 55.57 -19.91 148.20
#